data_AF-A0A935Y668-F1
#
_entry.id   AF-A0A935Y668-F1
#
_cell.length_a   1.000
_cell.length_b   1.000
_cell.length_c   1.000
_cell.angle_alpha   90.00
_cell.angle_beta   90.00
_cell.angle_gamma   90.00
#
_symmetry.space_group_name_H-M   'P 1'
#
loop_
_entity.id
_entity.type
_entity.pdbx_description
1 polymer ?
#
loop_
_entity_poly.entity_id
_entity_poly.type
_entity_poly.pdbx_seq_one_letter_code
_entity_poly.pdbx_strand_id
1 'polypeptide(L)'
;MSSSTIANPTANPTATTTYTVTVTTTANGCTATDQVVVTVNTTPPTADAGADFTKTCTTNPNGSQIGSAPVTGNTYSWSPVTGLSSSTIANPTANPTATTTYTVTVTTTANGCTATDQVVVTVNTTPPTADAGADFTKTCTTNPNGSQIGSAPVTGNTYSWSPVTGLSSSTIANPTANPTATTTYTVTVTTTANGCTATDQVVVTVNTTPPTADAGADFTKTCTTNPNGSQIGSAR
;
A
#
# COMPACT_ATOMS: atom_id res chain seq x y z
N MET A 1 30.76 -43.77 -22.77
CA MET A 1 32.05 -44.49 -22.59
C MET A 1 32.88 -44.30 -23.84
N SER A 2 34.05 -43.67 -23.75
CA SER A 2 35.03 -43.68 -24.84
C SER A 2 36.07 -44.77 -24.54
N SER A 3 36.09 -45.80 -25.39
CA SER A 3 37.15 -46.80 -25.64
C SER A 3 37.84 -47.50 -24.45
N SER A 4 37.67 -48.82 -24.37
CA SER A 4 38.19 -49.70 -23.31
C SER A 4 39.68 -50.09 -23.45
N THR A 5 40.47 -49.34 -24.23
CA THR A 5 41.90 -49.66 -24.47
C THR A 5 42.83 -48.44 -24.39
N ILE A 6 42.35 -47.29 -23.91
CA ILE A 6 43.17 -46.08 -23.74
C ILE A 6 43.79 -46.05 -22.34
N ALA A 7 45.08 -45.76 -22.26
CA ALA A 7 45.71 -45.39 -21.01
C ALA A 7 45.16 -44.03 -20.55
N ASN A 8 44.83 -43.91 -19.26
CA ASN A 8 44.31 -42.70 -18.61
C ASN A 8 42.96 -42.19 -19.17
N PRO A 9 41.88 -43.01 -19.21
CA PRO A 9 40.57 -42.54 -19.63
C PRO A 9 39.99 -41.56 -18.59
N THR A 10 39.29 -40.53 -19.06
CA THR A 10 38.56 -39.60 -18.17
C THR A 10 37.14 -40.10 -17.91
N ALA A 11 36.76 -40.19 -16.64
CA ALA A 11 35.40 -40.53 -16.22
C ALA A 11 34.58 -39.27 -15.90
N ASN A 12 33.37 -39.16 -16.46
CA ASN A 12 32.41 -38.09 -16.16
C ASN A 12 30.99 -38.67 -16.04
N PRO A 13 30.72 -39.47 -14.99
CA PRO A 13 29.40 -40.08 -14.82
C PRO A 13 28.37 -39.05 -14.33
N THR A 14 27.11 -39.26 -14.69
CA THR A 14 25.97 -38.45 -14.22
C THR A 14 25.36 -38.96 -12.90
N ALA A 15 25.82 -40.12 -12.41
CA ALA A 15 25.40 -40.73 -11.16
C ALA A 15 26.59 -41.45 -10.52
N THR A 16 26.53 -41.72 -9.21
CA THR A 16 27.59 -42.47 -8.52
C THR A 16 27.87 -43.78 -9.24
N THR A 17 29.09 -43.94 -9.76
CA THR A 17 29.48 -45.05 -10.65
C THR A 17 30.79 -45.66 -10.19
N THR A 18 30.83 -46.98 -10.10
CA THR A 18 32.06 -47.74 -9.87
C THR A 18 32.67 -48.15 -11.20
N TYR A 19 33.90 -47.71 -11.45
CA TYR A 19 34.70 -48.10 -12.60
C TYR A 19 35.66 -49.21 -12.19
N THR A 20 35.72 -50.28 -12.98
CA THR A 20 36.69 -51.36 -12.79
C THR A 20 37.74 -51.29 -13.88
N VAL A 21 39.02 -51.23 -13.51
CA VAL A 21 40.15 -51.38 -14.42
C VAL A 21 40.59 -52.83 -14.39
N THR A 22 40.84 -53.43 -15.55
CA THR A 22 41.42 -54.77 -15.69
C THR A 22 42.69 -54.67 -16.52
N VAL A 23 43.82 -55.08 -15.94
CA VAL A 23 45.11 -55.17 -16.62
C VAL A 23 45.35 -56.63 -16.97
N THR A 24 45.63 -56.92 -18.24
CA THR A 24 45.98 -58.27 -18.71
C THR A 24 47.42 -58.26 -19.22
N THR A 25 48.26 -59.14 -18.67
CA THR A 25 49.62 -59.34 -19.16
C THR A 25 49.58 -60.19 -20.43
N THR A 26 49.91 -59.59 -21.57
CA THR A 26 49.81 -60.25 -22.90
C THR A 26 50.71 -61.48 -23.04
N ALA A 27 51.81 -61.56 -22.29
CA ALA A 27 52.78 -62.66 -22.37
C ALA A 27 52.30 -63.97 -21.69
N ASN A 28 51.42 -63.89 -20.69
CA ASN A 28 51.00 -65.07 -19.92
C ASN A 28 49.48 -65.11 -19.60
N GLY A 29 48.72 -64.11 -20.05
CA GLY A 29 47.27 -64.03 -19.86
C GLY A 29 46.82 -63.73 -18.42
N CYS A 30 47.74 -63.46 -17.48
CA CYS A 30 47.37 -63.13 -16.11
C CYS A 30 46.66 -61.77 -16.07
N THR A 31 45.56 -61.70 -15.31
CA THR A 31 44.76 -60.49 -15.13
C THR A 31 44.81 -59.98 -13.69
N ALA A 32 44.86 -58.66 -13.51
CA ALA A 32 44.61 -58.00 -12.23
C ALA A 32 43.50 -56.97 -12.40
N THR A 33 42.68 -56.76 -11.37
CA THR A 33 41.60 -55.78 -11.38
C THR A 33 41.72 -54.81 -10.22
N ASP A 34 41.34 -53.56 -10.44
CA ASP A 34 41.19 -52.54 -9.40
C ASP A 34 39.91 -51.73 -9.67
N GLN A 35 39.35 -51.10 -8.64
CA GLN A 35 38.11 -50.32 -8.74
C GLN A 35 38.28 -48.91 -8.19
N VAL A 36 37.64 -47.95 -8.86
CA VAL A 36 37.46 -46.59 -8.37
C VAL A 36 35.99 -46.22 -8.37
N VAL A 37 35.50 -45.66 -7.26
CA VAL A 37 34.14 -45.13 -7.15
C VAL A 37 34.17 -43.64 -7.40
N VAL A 38 33.38 -43.17 -8.36
CA VAL A 38 33.13 -41.74 -8.58
C VAL A 38 31.79 -41.41 -7.97
N THR A 39 31.78 -40.71 -6.84
CA THR A 39 30.54 -40.27 -6.16
C THR A 39 30.02 -38.97 -6.75
N VAL A 40 28.75 -38.95 -7.13
CA VAL A 40 28.08 -37.78 -7.70
C VAL A 40 26.99 -37.30 -6.73
N ASN A 41 27.09 -36.06 -6.28
CA ASN A 41 26.06 -35.40 -5.46
C ASN A 41 25.43 -34.25 -6.25
N THR A 42 24.24 -34.50 -6.79
CA THR A 42 23.47 -33.56 -7.60
C THR A 42 22.13 -33.20 -6.97
N THR A 43 21.95 -33.50 -5.67
CA THR A 43 20.70 -33.20 -4.97
C THR A 43 20.54 -31.68 -4.84
N PRO A 44 19.48 -31.08 -5.43
CA PRO A 44 19.22 -29.66 -5.29
C PRO A 44 18.79 -29.31 -3.86
N PRO A 45 19.02 -28.05 -3.42
CA PRO A 45 18.37 -27.55 -2.22
C PRO A 45 16.85 -27.48 -2.40
N THR A 46 16.12 -27.36 -1.31
CA THR A 46 14.74 -26.87 -1.33
C THR A 46 14.76 -25.34 -1.33
N ALA A 47 14.06 -24.73 -2.28
CA ALA A 47 13.75 -23.30 -2.28
C ALA A 47 12.29 -23.11 -1.85
N ASP A 48 12.05 -22.17 -0.94
CA ASP A 48 10.72 -21.80 -0.43
C ASP A 48 10.71 -20.28 -0.24
N ALA A 49 9.95 -19.59 -1.08
CA ALA A 49 9.80 -18.15 -1.06
C ALA A 49 8.72 -17.68 -0.08
N GLY A 50 8.00 -18.59 0.57
CA GLY A 50 6.87 -18.32 1.44
C GLY A 50 5.57 -18.07 0.68
N ALA A 51 4.50 -17.80 1.42
CA ALA A 51 3.17 -17.57 0.85
C ALA A 51 3.03 -16.15 0.28
N ASP A 52 2.28 -16.05 -0.82
CA ASP A 52 1.83 -14.77 -1.37
C ASP A 52 1.08 -13.95 -0.33
N PHE A 53 1.26 -12.63 -0.36
CA PHE A 53 0.51 -11.74 0.51
C PHE A 53 0.10 -10.45 -0.18
N THR A 54 -0.94 -9.81 0.38
CA THR A 54 -1.40 -8.50 -0.06
C THR A 54 -1.00 -7.43 0.95
N LYS A 55 -0.47 -6.32 0.43
CA LYS A 55 -0.21 -5.08 1.16
C LYS A 55 -1.30 -4.08 0.82
N THR A 56 -1.98 -3.59 1.86
CA THR A 56 -2.96 -2.50 1.81
C THR A 56 -2.55 -1.41 2.79
N CYS A 57 -3.34 -0.33 2.92
CA CYS A 57 -3.06 0.72 3.91
C CYS A 57 -3.29 0.24 5.36
N THR A 58 -4.04 -0.84 5.56
CA THR A 58 -4.36 -1.39 6.90
C THR A 58 -3.81 -2.79 7.13
N THR A 59 -3.45 -3.53 6.08
CA THR A 59 -2.87 -4.88 6.14
C THR A 59 -1.45 -4.85 5.60
N ASN A 60 -0.48 -5.28 6.41
CA ASN A 60 0.96 -5.25 6.07
C ASN A 60 1.46 -3.87 5.58
N PRO A 61 1.11 -2.72 6.20
CA PRO A 61 1.47 -1.40 5.69
C PRO A 61 2.99 -1.18 5.58
N ASN A 62 3.78 -1.90 6.39
CA ASN A 62 5.24 -1.87 6.40
C ASN A 62 5.87 -3.11 5.74
N GLY A 63 5.10 -3.89 4.98
CA GLY A 63 5.52 -5.15 4.38
C GLY A 63 5.39 -6.36 5.31
N SER A 64 5.87 -7.51 4.84
CA SER A 64 5.88 -8.77 5.58
C SER A 64 7.15 -9.56 5.28
N GLN A 65 7.52 -10.46 6.18
CA GLN A 65 8.61 -11.41 5.93
C GLN A 65 8.20 -12.42 4.84
N ILE A 66 9.13 -12.70 3.93
CA ILE A 66 9.03 -13.75 2.91
C ILE A 66 10.17 -14.76 3.12
N GLY A 67 10.12 -15.90 2.44
CA GLY A 67 11.12 -16.96 2.55
C GLY A 67 11.02 -17.83 3.79
N SER A 68 11.75 -18.94 3.80
CA SER A 68 11.83 -19.87 4.92
C SER A 68 12.98 -19.56 5.87
N ALA A 69 13.02 -20.26 7.02
CA ALA A 69 14.17 -20.22 7.92
C ALA A 69 15.47 -20.61 7.20
N PRO A 70 16.62 -20.01 7.56
CA PRO A 70 17.90 -20.32 6.92
C PRO A 70 18.33 -21.76 7.21
N VAL A 71 18.67 -22.47 6.14
CA VAL A 71 19.29 -23.80 6.18
C VAL A 71 20.82 -23.67 6.12
N THR A 72 21.52 -24.31 7.06
CA THR A 72 23.00 -24.34 7.11
C THR A 72 23.57 -24.95 5.83
N GLY A 73 24.60 -24.31 5.27
CA GLY A 73 25.22 -24.78 4.02
C GLY A 73 24.48 -24.34 2.76
N ASN A 74 23.43 -23.51 2.88
CA ASN A 74 22.79 -22.85 1.73
C ASN A 74 23.09 -21.34 1.72
N THR A 75 23.20 -20.77 0.52
CA THR A 75 23.20 -19.33 0.27
C THR A 75 21.94 -18.91 -0.48
N TYR A 76 21.56 -17.64 -0.35
CA TYR A 76 20.29 -17.12 -0.86
C TYR A 76 20.55 -15.88 -1.71
N SER A 77 19.81 -15.74 -2.80
CA SER A 77 19.79 -14.53 -3.62
C SER A 77 18.37 -14.24 -4.05
N TRP A 78 17.90 -13.03 -3.74
CA TRP A 78 16.56 -12.57 -4.10
C TRP A 78 16.61 -11.56 -5.24
N SER A 79 15.63 -11.66 -6.15
CA SER A 79 15.41 -10.71 -7.23
C SER A 79 13.92 -10.47 -7.46
N PRO A 80 13.46 -9.23 -7.72
CA PRO A 80 14.25 -7.99 -7.71
C PRO A 80 14.67 -7.60 -6.28
N VAL A 81 15.66 -6.71 -6.13
CA VAL A 81 16.14 -6.27 -4.80
C VAL A 81 15.30 -5.13 -4.22
N THR A 82 14.57 -4.40 -5.06
CA THR A 82 13.77 -3.24 -4.67
C THR A 82 12.71 -3.63 -3.64
N GLY A 83 12.65 -2.90 -2.53
CA GLY A 83 11.67 -3.15 -1.48
C GLY A 83 12.01 -4.32 -0.55
N LEU A 84 13.16 -4.99 -0.70
CA LEU A 84 13.62 -6.00 0.27
C LEU A 84 14.52 -5.37 1.34
N SER A 85 14.44 -5.88 2.57
CA SER A 85 15.37 -5.48 3.64
C SER A 85 16.80 -6.00 3.41
N SER A 86 16.94 -7.13 2.72
CA SER A 86 18.20 -7.67 2.22
C SER A 86 17.91 -8.65 1.08
N SER A 87 18.78 -8.69 0.07
CA SER A 87 18.65 -9.63 -1.06
C SER A 87 19.46 -10.91 -0.88
N THR A 88 20.13 -11.12 0.26
CA THR A 88 21.09 -12.22 0.46
C THR A 88 20.83 -13.09 1.68
N ILE A 89 19.77 -12.81 2.44
CA ILE A 89 19.32 -13.63 3.58
C ILE A 89 18.16 -14.53 3.16
N ALA A 90 17.94 -15.61 3.92
CA ALA A 90 16.89 -16.58 3.63
C ALA A 90 15.48 -15.98 3.71
N ASN A 91 15.25 -15.12 4.72
CA ASN A 91 13.94 -14.64 5.08
C ASN A 91 13.86 -13.10 5.22
N PRO A 92 14.05 -12.33 4.13
CA PRO A 92 13.96 -10.88 4.19
C PRO A 92 12.54 -10.38 4.40
N THR A 93 12.42 -9.11 4.78
CA THR A 93 11.14 -8.40 4.75
C THR A 93 10.95 -7.79 3.37
N ALA A 94 9.83 -8.10 2.73
CA ALA A 94 9.41 -7.50 1.47
C ALA A 94 8.37 -6.40 1.70
N ASN A 95 8.67 -5.20 1.20
CA ASN A 95 7.84 -4.01 1.30
C ASN A 95 7.88 -3.18 0.00
N PRO A 96 7.48 -3.74 -1.16
CA PRO A 96 7.46 -3.00 -2.41
C PRO A 96 6.36 -1.90 -2.43
N THR A 97 6.51 -0.96 -3.37
CA THR A 97 5.53 0.11 -3.65
C THR A 97 4.56 -0.23 -4.78
N ALA A 98 4.83 -1.28 -5.55
CA ALA A 98 3.97 -1.81 -6.61
C ALA A 98 3.96 -3.34 -6.52
N THR A 99 2.92 -3.97 -7.10
CA THR A 99 2.84 -5.44 -7.15
C THR A 99 4.12 -6.01 -7.73
N THR A 100 4.79 -6.87 -6.96
CA THR A 100 6.13 -7.38 -7.28
C THR A 100 6.19 -8.87 -7.00
N THR A 101 6.68 -9.64 -7.98
CA THR A 101 7.05 -11.05 -7.78
C THR A 101 8.52 -11.13 -7.42
N TYR A 102 8.82 -11.63 -6.24
CA TYR A 102 10.19 -11.93 -5.81
C TYR A 102 10.51 -13.39 -6.09
N THR A 103 11.70 -13.65 -6.61
CA THR A 103 12.26 -14.99 -6.81
C THR A 103 13.43 -15.16 -5.85
N VAL A 104 13.42 -16.24 -5.07
CA VAL A 104 14.61 -16.68 -4.32
C VAL A 104 15.34 -17.72 -5.13
N THR A 105 16.66 -17.60 -5.20
CA THR A 105 17.57 -18.64 -5.65
C THR A 105 18.34 -19.13 -4.44
N VAL A 106 18.21 -20.42 -4.14
CA VAL A 106 18.94 -21.11 -3.07
C VAL A 106 20.05 -21.95 -3.69
N THR A 107 21.27 -21.81 -3.19
CA THR A 107 22.44 -22.57 -3.65
C THR A 107 23.05 -23.36 -2.49
N THR A 108 23.19 -24.67 -2.64
CA THR A 108 23.90 -25.51 -1.65
C THR A 108 25.41 -25.38 -1.86
N THR A 109 26.14 -24.92 -0.85
CA THR A 109 27.58 -24.62 -0.94
C THR A 109 28.43 -25.87 -1.15
N ALA A 110 27.96 -27.03 -0.69
CA ALA A 110 28.70 -28.29 -0.76
C ALA A 110 28.75 -28.90 -2.17
N ASN A 111 27.74 -28.67 -3.01
CA ASN A 111 27.64 -29.28 -4.34
C ASN A 111 27.32 -28.26 -5.47
N GLY A 112 27.12 -26.99 -5.14
CA GLY A 112 26.80 -25.92 -6.09
C GLY A 112 25.42 -26.02 -6.74
N CYS A 113 24.59 -26.99 -6.34
CA CYS A 113 23.26 -27.16 -6.91
C CYS A 113 22.35 -26.00 -6.48
N THR A 114 21.42 -25.63 -7.36
CA THR A 114 20.52 -24.50 -7.14
C THR A 114 19.06 -24.92 -7.28
N ALA A 115 18.18 -24.22 -6.58
CA ALA A 115 16.73 -24.28 -6.74
C ALA A 115 16.15 -22.87 -6.61
N THR A 116 14.99 -22.65 -7.22
CA THR A 116 14.32 -21.35 -7.18
C THR A 116 12.86 -21.50 -6.78
N ASP A 117 12.33 -20.49 -6.10
CA ASP A 117 10.90 -20.38 -5.82
C ASP A 117 10.46 -18.91 -5.86
N GLN A 118 9.15 -18.67 -5.99
CA GLN A 118 8.58 -17.32 -6.14
C GLN A 118 7.50 -17.01 -5.11
N VAL A 119 7.44 -15.74 -4.73
CA VAL A 119 6.36 -15.18 -3.91
C VAL A 119 5.88 -13.87 -4.54
N VAL A 120 4.57 -13.69 -4.60
CA VAL A 120 3.92 -12.49 -5.13
C VAL A 120 3.48 -11.61 -3.98
N VAL A 121 3.98 -10.37 -3.99
CA VAL A 121 3.50 -9.31 -3.10
C VAL A 121 2.56 -8.42 -3.89
N THR A 122 1.26 -8.56 -3.68
CA THR A 122 0.25 -7.72 -4.31
C THR A 122 0.12 -6.41 -3.56
N VAL A 123 0.26 -5.27 -4.24
CA VAL A 123 0.16 -3.94 -3.61
C VAL A 123 -1.13 -3.26 -4.06
N ASN A 124 -2.01 -3.00 -3.09
CA ASN A 124 -3.24 -2.22 -3.27
C ASN A 124 -3.25 -1.09 -2.25
N THR A 125 -2.52 -0.02 -2.53
CA THR A 125 -2.37 1.14 -1.61
C THR A 125 -2.76 2.46 -2.26
N THR A 126 -3.53 2.43 -3.35
CA THR A 126 -4.01 3.63 -4.02
C THR A 126 -5.05 4.33 -3.12
N PRO A 127 -4.81 5.59 -2.71
CA PRO A 127 -5.80 6.36 -1.96
C PRO A 127 -7.06 6.64 -2.77
N PRO A 128 -8.23 6.82 -2.12
CA PRO A 128 -9.39 7.37 -2.79
C PRO A 128 -9.16 8.82 -3.22
N THR A 129 -10.04 9.33 -4.08
CA THR A 129 -10.19 10.77 -4.27
C THR A 129 -11.14 11.32 -3.20
N ALA A 130 -10.70 12.35 -2.48
CA ALA A 130 -11.55 13.17 -1.62
C ALA A 130 -11.86 14.48 -2.33
N ASP A 131 -13.13 14.88 -2.32
CA ASP A 131 -13.62 16.13 -2.90
C ASP A 131 -14.74 16.66 -2.00
N ALA A 132 -14.46 17.77 -1.33
CA ALA A 132 -15.36 18.44 -0.42
C ALA A 132 -16.30 19.44 -1.13
N GLY A 133 -16.12 19.64 -2.43
CA GLY A 133 -16.86 20.63 -3.22
C GLY A 133 -16.29 22.05 -3.08
N ALA A 134 -16.92 22.99 -3.78
CA ALA A 134 -16.48 24.39 -3.78
C ALA A 134 -16.92 25.14 -2.52
N ASP A 135 -16.07 26.06 -2.06
CA ASP A 135 -16.41 27.03 -1.02
C ASP A 135 -17.66 27.83 -1.41
N PHE A 136 -18.49 28.17 -0.42
CA PHE A 136 -19.66 29.00 -0.66
C PHE A 136 -19.95 29.98 0.49
N THR A 137 -20.68 31.03 0.15
CA THR A 137 -21.14 32.03 1.12
C THR A 137 -22.63 31.86 1.39
N LYS A 138 -22.98 31.87 2.68
CA LYS A 138 -24.34 31.93 3.20
C LYS A 138 -24.64 33.35 3.67
N THR A 139 -25.70 33.94 3.15
CA THR A 139 -26.25 35.23 3.57
C THR A 139 -27.75 35.08 3.87
N CYS A 140 -28.41 36.17 4.26
CA CYS A 140 -29.86 36.16 4.46
C CYS A 140 -30.67 35.89 3.17
N THR A 141 -30.06 36.02 1.99
CA THR A 141 -30.72 35.85 0.69
C THR A 141 -30.08 34.78 -0.19
N THR A 142 -28.79 34.50 0.00
CA THR A 142 -28.03 33.49 -0.75
C THR A 142 -27.77 32.28 0.15
N ASN A 143 -28.18 31.09 -0.28
CA ASN A 143 -28.06 29.85 0.51
C ASN A 143 -28.63 29.97 1.95
N PRO A 144 -29.82 30.56 2.17
CA PRO A 144 -30.32 30.82 3.54
C PRO A 144 -30.50 29.54 4.38
N ASN A 145 -30.72 28.41 3.70
CA ASN A 145 -30.86 27.08 4.31
C ASN A 145 -29.62 26.18 4.12
N GLY A 146 -28.47 26.78 3.74
CA GLY A 146 -27.25 26.05 3.42
C GLY A 146 -27.20 25.57 1.95
N SER A 147 -26.16 24.80 1.64
CA SER A 147 -25.95 24.18 0.34
C SER A 147 -25.37 22.77 0.50
N GLN A 148 -25.56 21.92 -0.49
CA GLN A 148 -24.87 20.64 -0.57
C GLN A 148 -23.36 20.87 -0.76
N ILE A 149 -22.56 20.12 -0.01
CA ILE A 149 -21.10 20.01 -0.16
C ILE A 149 -20.74 18.57 -0.51
N GLY A 150 -19.49 18.33 -0.91
CA GLY A 150 -19.00 17.01 -1.30
C GLY A 150 -19.41 16.56 -2.70
N SER A 151 -18.82 15.45 -3.14
CA SER A 151 -19.08 14.82 -4.43
C SER A 151 -20.07 13.65 -4.33
N ALA A 152 -20.53 13.14 -5.48
CA ALA A 152 -21.40 11.97 -5.53
C ALA A 152 -20.76 10.74 -4.85
N PRO A 153 -21.55 9.86 -4.20
CA PRO A 153 -21.02 8.69 -3.54
C PRO A 153 -20.36 7.73 -4.55
N VAL A 154 -19.18 7.25 -4.19
CA VAL A 154 -18.42 6.25 -4.95
C VAL A 154 -18.58 4.89 -4.26
N THR A 155 -18.99 3.87 -5.01
CA THR A 155 -19.14 2.51 -4.49
C THR A 155 -17.82 2.00 -3.90
N GLY A 156 -17.90 1.42 -2.70
CA GLY A 156 -16.71 0.93 -1.99
C GLY A 156 -15.98 1.99 -1.17
N ASN A 157 -16.42 3.25 -1.18
CA ASN A 157 -15.91 4.28 -0.27
C ASN A 157 -16.86 4.53 0.91
N THR A 158 -16.29 4.90 2.04
CA THR A 158 -17.00 5.46 3.21
C THR A 158 -16.55 6.89 3.44
N TYR A 159 -17.41 7.68 4.10
CA TYR A 159 -17.23 9.12 4.27
C TYR A 159 -17.38 9.49 5.75
N SER A 160 -16.56 10.44 6.20
CA SER A 160 -16.65 11.03 7.53
C SER A 160 -16.38 12.53 7.44
N TRP A 161 -17.30 13.35 7.93
CA TRP A 161 -17.18 14.80 7.93
C TRP A 161 -16.95 15.35 9.33
N SER A 162 -16.09 16.37 9.43
CA SER A 162 -15.83 17.11 10.66
C SER A 162 -15.67 18.60 10.37
N PRO A 163 -16.20 19.52 11.21
CA PRO A 163 -17.06 19.25 12.35
C PRO A 163 -18.46 18.75 11.91
N VAL A 164 -19.22 18.13 12.82
CA VAL A 164 -20.58 17.61 12.51
C VAL A 164 -21.66 18.69 12.60
N THR A 165 -21.39 19.78 13.32
CA THR A 165 -22.36 20.85 13.58
C THR A 165 -22.81 21.49 12.27
N GLY A 166 -24.12 21.59 12.07
CA GLY A 166 -24.69 22.21 10.87
C GLY A 166 -24.69 21.32 9.63
N LEU A 167 -24.25 20.06 9.71
CA LEU A 167 -24.39 19.09 8.61
C LEU A 167 -25.69 18.29 8.73
N SER A 168 -26.30 17.94 7.60
CA SER A 168 -27.46 17.03 7.57
C SER A 168 -27.10 15.58 7.94
N SER A 169 -25.85 15.17 7.66
CA SER A 169 -25.27 13.90 8.08
C SER A 169 -23.75 14.01 8.00
N SER A 170 -23.03 13.39 8.92
CA SER A 170 -21.56 13.35 8.90
C SER A 170 -20.99 12.13 8.17
N THR A 171 -21.82 11.21 7.66
CA THR A 171 -21.37 9.90 7.15
C THR A 171 -21.73 9.63 5.69
N ILE A 172 -22.36 10.59 5.01
CA ILE A 172 -22.69 10.49 3.57
C ILE A 172 -21.71 11.31 2.73
N ALA A 173 -21.59 10.98 1.45
CA ALA A 173 -20.66 11.63 0.53
C ALA A 173 -20.95 13.12 0.35
N ASN A 174 -22.23 13.47 0.22
CA ASN A 174 -22.69 14.80 -0.16
C ASN A 174 -23.77 15.37 0.78
N PRO A 175 -23.42 15.70 2.03
CA PRO A 175 -24.38 16.29 2.97
C PRO A 175 -24.71 17.74 2.63
N THR A 176 -25.82 18.23 3.18
CA THR A 176 -26.11 19.67 3.20
C THR A 176 -25.40 20.31 4.39
N ALA A 177 -24.61 21.35 4.13
CA ALA A 177 -23.96 22.16 5.15
C ALA A 177 -24.72 23.48 5.37
N ASN A 178 -25.11 23.72 6.61
CA ASN A 178 -25.86 24.90 7.03
C ASN A 178 -25.40 25.42 8.40
N PRO A 179 -24.12 25.81 8.56
CA PRO A 179 -23.63 26.35 9.83
C PRO A 179 -24.20 27.74 10.17
N THR A 180 -24.09 28.12 11.44
CA THR A 180 -24.47 29.45 11.95
C THR A 180 -23.31 30.44 12.03
N ALA A 181 -22.07 29.96 11.92
CA ALA A 181 -20.85 30.76 11.85
C ALA A 181 -19.94 30.22 10.74
N THR A 182 -19.00 31.02 10.26
CA THR A 182 -18.03 30.57 9.25
C THR A 182 -17.33 29.30 9.73
N THR A 183 -17.45 28.23 8.93
CA THR A 183 -17.01 26.88 9.32
C THR A 183 -16.28 26.24 8.15
N THR A 184 -15.11 25.66 8.43
CA THR A 184 -14.40 24.78 7.50
C THR A 184 -14.77 23.33 7.80
N TYR A 185 -15.37 22.65 6.84
CA TYR A 185 -15.65 21.22 6.91
C TYR A 185 -14.55 20.44 6.20
N THR A 186 -14.10 19.35 6.81
CA THR A 186 -13.17 18.38 6.23
C THR A 186 -13.91 17.08 5.98
N VAL A 187 -13.86 16.56 4.76
CA VAL A 187 -14.26 15.19 4.45
C VAL A 187 -13.05 14.27 4.54
N THR A 188 -13.23 13.11 5.16
CA THR A 188 -12.32 11.97 5.08
C THR A 188 -13.02 10.87 4.30
N VAL A 189 -12.42 10.46 3.19
CA VAL A 189 -12.89 9.37 2.35
C VAL A 189 -12.00 8.16 2.59
N THR A 190 -12.59 6.99 2.83
CA THR A 190 -11.86 5.73 3.04
C THR A 190 -12.31 4.68 2.02
N THR A 191 -11.37 4.09 1.29
CA THR A 191 -11.66 2.95 0.41
C THR A 191 -11.72 1.66 1.22
N THR A 192 -12.87 1.00 1.23
CA THR A 192 -13.11 -0.21 2.05
C THR A 192 -12.21 -1.39 1.65
N ALA A 193 -11.86 -1.51 0.37
CA ALA A 193 -11.07 -2.61 -0.15
C ALA A 193 -9.60 -2.60 0.32
N ASN A 194 -9.03 -1.44 0.61
CA ASN A 194 -7.62 -1.31 1.01
C ASN A 194 -7.39 -0.48 2.28
N GLY A 195 -8.45 0.12 2.84
CA GLY A 195 -8.39 0.96 4.02
C GLY A 195 -7.65 2.29 3.82
N CYS A 196 -7.28 2.64 2.59
CA CYS A 196 -6.58 3.90 2.32
C CYS A 196 -7.53 5.08 2.46
N THR A 197 -7.00 6.20 2.92
CA THR A 197 -7.78 7.41 3.20
C THR A 197 -7.26 8.61 2.42
N ALA A 198 -8.16 9.55 2.12
CA ALA A 198 -7.84 10.87 1.61
C ALA A 198 -8.76 11.90 2.26
N THR A 199 -8.31 13.15 2.32
CA THR A 199 -9.08 14.25 2.91
C THR A 199 -9.14 15.45 1.99
N ASP A 200 -10.24 16.19 2.07
CA ASP A 200 -10.40 17.49 1.41
C ASP A 200 -11.25 18.44 2.25
N GLN A 201 -11.18 19.75 1.99
CA GLN A 201 -11.84 20.78 2.78
C GLN A 201 -12.72 21.70 1.94
N VAL A 202 -13.80 22.16 2.56
CA VAL A 202 -14.69 23.21 2.04
C VAL A 202 -14.98 24.23 3.12
N VAL A 203 -14.95 25.51 2.76
CA VAL A 203 -15.24 26.63 3.65
C VAL A 203 -16.64 27.17 3.37
N VAL A 204 -17.45 27.22 4.42
CA VAL A 204 -18.76 27.87 4.41
C VAL A 204 -18.64 29.21 5.13
N THR A 205 -18.63 30.30 4.39
CA THR A 205 -18.57 31.65 4.96
C THR A 205 -19.97 32.13 5.32
N VAL A 206 -20.19 32.54 6.57
CA VAL A 206 -21.50 33.02 7.04
C VAL A 206 -21.47 34.53 7.24
N ASN A 207 -22.30 35.24 6.49
CA ASN A 207 -22.51 36.69 6.60
C ASN A 207 -24.01 36.99 6.73
N THR A 208 -24.51 36.88 7.96
CA THR A 208 -25.93 37.07 8.30
C THR A 208 -26.14 38.14 9.37
N THR A 209 -25.17 39.04 9.55
CA THR A 209 -25.27 40.15 10.52
C THR A 209 -26.42 41.06 10.12
N PRO A 210 -27.47 41.21 10.96
CA PRO A 210 -28.57 42.13 10.67
C PRO A 210 -28.07 43.58 10.62
N PRO A 211 -28.70 44.45 9.82
CA PRO A 211 -28.45 45.88 9.95
C PRO A 211 -28.97 46.39 11.31
N THR A 212 -28.34 47.44 11.84
CA THR A 212 -28.86 48.17 13.00
C THR A 212 -30.03 49.04 12.56
N ALA A 213 -31.20 48.84 13.17
CA ALA A 213 -32.34 49.73 12.99
C ALA A 213 -32.37 50.77 14.12
N ASP A 214 -32.47 52.05 13.77
CA ASP A 214 -32.58 53.16 14.71
C ASP A 214 -33.74 54.06 14.26
N ALA A 215 -34.80 54.11 15.07
CA ALA A 215 -35.99 54.92 14.82
C ALA A 215 -35.82 56.37 15.29
N GLY A 216 -34.65 56.73 15.84
CA GLY A 216 -34.42 58.00 16.52
C GLY A 216 -34.85 57.94 17.98
N ALA A 217 -34.54 59.02 18.71
CA ALA A 217 -34.90 59.14 20.12
C ALA A 217 -36.42 59.36 20.30
N ASP A 218 -36.96 58.79 21.37
CA ASP A 218 -38.33 59.09 21.81
C ASP A 218 -38.51 60.59 22.03
N PHE A 219 -39.64 61.14 21.59
CA PHE A 219 -39.98 62.54 21.82
C PHE A 219 -41.45 62.72 22.20
N THR A 220 -41.70 63.72 23.05
CA THR A 220 -43.05 64.12 23.43
C THR A 220 -43.50 65.30 22.56
N LYS A 221 -44.70 65.21 22.00
CA LYS A 221 -45.36 66.31 21.28
C LYS A 221 -46.41 66.98 22.17
N THR A 222 -46.31 68.29 22.34
CA THR A 222 -47.30 69.14 23.02
C THR A 222 -47.63 70.35 22.14
N CYS A 223 -48.55 71.22 22.57
CA CYS A 223 -48.85 72.46 21.84
C CYS A 223 -47.66 73.45 21.81
N THR A 224 -46.65 73.27 22.68
CA THR A 224 -45.50 74.16 22.82
C THR A 224 -44.15 73.47 22.52
N THR A 225 -44.10 72.14 22.53
CA THR A 225 -42.90 71.34 22.27
C THR A 225 -43.16 70.39 21.09
N ASN A 226 -42.28 70.40 20.08
CA ASN A 226 -42.43 69.64 18.84
C ASN A 226 -43.80 69.81 18.14
N PRO A 227 -44.34 71.05 17.98
CA PRO A 227 -45.70 71.26 17.48
C PRO A 227 -45.92 70.73 16.04
N ASN A 228 -44.84 70.63 15.26
CA ASN A 228 -44.84 70.08 13.90
C ASN A 228 -44.33 68.62 13.82
N GLY A 229 -44.10 67.96 14.97
CA GLY A 229 -43.43 66.66 15.05
C GLY A 229 -41.89 66.79 15.09
N SER A 230 -41.22 65.65 15.25
CA SER A 230 -39.76 65.52 15.22
C SER A 230 -39.34 64.48 14.18
N GLN A 231 -38.09 64.54 13.76
CA GLN A 231 -37.51 63.55 12.84
C GLN A 231 -37.53 62.16 13.47
N ILE A 232 -37.96 61.17 12.69
CA ILE A 232 -37.89 59.74 13.01
C ILE A 232 -36.96 59.06 12.01
N GLY A 233 -36.25 58.02 12.46
CA GLY A 233 -35.25 57.27 11.69
C GLY A 233 -33.87 57.95 11.65
N SER A 234 -32.80 57.15 11.63
CA SER A 234 -31.44 57.64 11.34
C SER A 234 -31.18 57.76 9.83
N ALA A 235 -30.28 58.66 9.43
CA ALA A 235 -29.70 58.66 8.09
C ALA A 235 -28.61 57.57 8.05
N ARG A 236 -28.69 56.72 7.02
CA ARG A 236 -27.89 55.50 6.77
C ARG A 236 -26.46 55.49 7.31
#